data_AF-A0A7Z2GSR1-F1
#
_entry.id   AF-A0A7Z2GSR1-F1
#
_cell.length_a   1.000
_cell.length_b   1.000
_cell.length_c   1.000
_cell.angle_alpha   90.00
_cell.angle_beta   90.00
_cell.angle_gamma   90.00
#
_symmetry.space_group_name_H-M   'P 1'
#
loop_
_entity.id
_entity.type
_entity.pdbx_description
1 polymer ?
#
loop_
_entity_poly.entity_id
_entity_poly.type
_entity_poly.pdbx_seq_one_letter_code
_entity_poly.pdbx_strand_id
1 'polypeptide(L)'
;MNAVISMNGAPVRSIVEERAPRPPVIGRIRPGIKVLTSVARRNERAVKLYDELLAAGESFERIGEEIERRCNVRNALAPRNVPYFTCRRSDFTNPEIADEILRLYGEDRGDGLRLYRFPVTFAFNDWMANIPNEMATWGTTGRKYFSEYGPDGTRFCKLYAKPERDPRAQRAQRNFGPRQSVLRVDDAIPDGVCNPERCPQYQSRQCNLSARFVFAVPEIRGLGLIELPTNSIYVLQKAYSAMQTVALARGRLTGTRFTLSKREFEITRINETGDPVRQAQMLTVLNAEIDISALLDGADDHPPALEAATQASALLEGSNVHTLHPAMSGCVEEAVYQGVSDSHAEDAGCEPMPHEETLEEKRDRMSDLLNRLGLNAATRQQDFRCYAHAKFGRGWTQRAADVDSMNITLATALDDHTLLEGEIAKAVRDAVFE
;
A
#
# COMPACT_ATOMS: atom_id res chain seq x y z
N MET A 1 -11.68 -15.34 -9.24
CA MET A 1 -12.24 -13.99 -9.00
C MET A 1 -11.45 -13.33 -7.88
N ASN A 2 -10.47 -12.49 -8.22
CA ASN A 2 -9.74 -11.68 -7.24
C ASN A 2 -10.45 -10.34 -7.13
N ALA A 3 -11.23 -10.13 -6.07
CA ALA A 3 -11.81 -8.83 -5.78
C ALA A 3 -10.69 -7.89 -5.31
N VAL A 4 -10.11 -7.15 -6.26
CA VAL A 4 -9.28 -5.98 -5.98
C VAL A 4 -10.26 -4.88 -5.58
N ILE A 5 -10.28 -4.53 -4.30
CA ILE A 5 -11.08 -3.39 -3.84
C ILE A 5 -10.36 -2.13 -4.33
N SER A 6 -10.80 -1.59 -5.47
CA SER A 6 -10.45 -0.24 -5.90
C SER A 6 -11.21 0.76 -5.02
N MET A 7 -10.57 1.24 -3.95
CA MET A 7 -11.07 2.31 -3.07
C MET A 7 -10.89 3.71 -3.69
N ASN A 8 -11.16 3.89 -4.98
CA ASN A 8 -11.03 5.18 -5.62
C ASN A 8 -12.40 5.66 -6.14
N GLY A 9 -13.00 6.65 -5.47
CA GLY A 9 -13.94 7.57 -6.13
C GLY A 9 -15.25 7.94 -5.43
N ALA A 10 -15.72 7.19 -4.43
CA ALA A 10 -16.98 7.56 -3.76
C ALA A 10 -16.77 8.69 -2.73
N PRO A 11 -17.65 9.71 -2.66
CA PRO A 11 -17.59 10.71 -1.59
C PRO A 11 -17.76 10.01 -0.24
N VAL A 12 -16.85 10.30 0.68
CA VAL A 12 -16.82 9.76 2.04
C VAL A 12 -18.18 10.01 2.72
N ARG A 13 -18.90 8.95 3.10
CA ARG A 13 -20.25 9.07 3.67
C ARG A 13 -20.25 9.31 5.18
N SER A 14 -19.11 9.12 5.85
CA SER A 14 -19.01 9.17 7.31
C SER A 14 -17.71 9.81 7.79
N ILE A 15 -17.78 10.56 8.89
CA ILE A 15 -16.61 11.05 9.63
C ILE A 15 -15.69 9.89 10.10
N VAL A 16 -16.25 8.68 10.24
CA VAL A 16 -15.47 7.47 10.53
C VAL A 16 -14.69 6.99 9.30
N GLU A 17 -15.27 7.17 8.10
CA GLU A 17 -14.71 6.80 6.79
C GLU A 17 -13.76 7.86 6.21
N GLU A 18 -13.68 9.07 6.78
CA GLU A 18 -12.68 10.09 6.38
C GLU A 18 -11.23 9.60 6.56
N ARG A 19 -11.04 8.55 7.34
CA ARG A 19 -9.75 7.88 7.44
C ARG A 19 -9.57 6.93 6.27
N ALA A 20 -8.50 7.13 5.51
CA ALA A 20 -8.01 6.14 4.57
C ALA A 20 -8.02 4.75 5.25
N PRO A 21 -8.72 3.75 4.69
CA PRO A 21 -8.91 2.47 5.34
C PRO A 21 -7.55 1.82 5.55
N ARG A 22 -7.15 1.66 6.83
CA ARG A 22 -5.93 0.96 7.21
C ARG A 22 -6.31 -0.49 7.54
N PRO A 23 -5.72 -1.49 6.88
CA PRO A 23 -5.96 -2.88 7.24
C PRO A 23 -5.66 -3.09 8.72
N PRO A 24 -6.47 -3.88 9.43
CA PRO A 24 -6.20 -4.18 10.82
C PRO A 24 -4.87 -4.92 10.93
N VAL A 25 -4.07 -4.53 11.92
CA VAL A 25 -2.81 -5.20 12.25
C VAL A 25 -3.10 -6.26 13.30
N ILE A 26 -2.86 -7.52 12.95
CA ILE A 26 -3.17 -8.68 13.81
C ILE A 26 -1.99 -9.09 14.69
N GLY A 27 -0.79 -8.58 14.41
CA GLY A 27 0.37 -8.79 15.25
C GLY A 27 1.64 -8.15 14.73
N ARG A 28 2.69 -8.27 15.54
CA ARG A 28 4.00 -7.66 15.29
C ARG A 28 5.11 -8.70 15.37
N ILE A 29 5.86 -8.85 14.28
CA ILE A 29 7.12 -9.60 14.28
C ILE A 29 8.24 -8.61 14.57
N ARG A 30 9.08 -8.90 15.56
CA ARG A 30 10.17 -8.00 15.94
C ARG A 30 11.44 -8.32 15.16
N PRO A 31 12.19 -7.31 14.70
CA PRO A 31 13.47 -7.48 14.02
C PRO A 31 14.59 -7.86 14.99
N GLY A 32 14.33 -8.23 16.24
CA GLY A 32 15.35 -8.57 17.22
C GLY A 32 14.77 -8.79 18.61
N ILE A 33 15.64 -8.85 19.60
CA ILE A 33 15.27 -9.06 21.01
C ILE A 33 15.60 -7.82 21.84
N LYS A 34 14.97 -7.68 23.01
CA LYS A 34 15.50 -6.79 24.05
C LYS A 34 16.21 -7.62 25.11
N VAL A 35 17.38 -7.17 25.56
CA VAL A 35 18.17 -7.79 26.61
C VAL A 35 18.38 -6.82 27.75
N LEU A 36 18.68 -7.34 28.94
CA LEU A 36 19.06 -6.49 30.08
C LEU A 36 20.29 -5.64 29.76
N THR A 37 20.22 -4.36 30.12
CA THR A 37 21.36 -3.45 30.10
C THR A 37 22.46 -3.95 31.05
N SER A 38 23.69 -3.46 30.86
CA SER A 38 24.81 -3.83 31.74
C SER A 38 24.53 -3.51 33.21
N VAL A 39 23.82 -2.41 33.49
CA VAL A 39 23.40 -1.99 34.84
C VAL A 39 22.34 -2.94 35.39
N ALA A 40 21.29 -3.24 34.62
CA ALA A 40 20.23 -4.14 35.05
C ALA A 40 20.73 -5.57 35.28
N ARG A 41 21.72 -6.03 34.48
CA ARG A 41 22.33 -7.35 34.61
C ARG A 41 23.13 -7.54 35.90
N ARG A 42 23.61 -6.46 36.53
CA ARG A 42 24.31 -6.53 37.83
C ARG A 42 23.35 -6.79 38.99
N ASN A 43 22.05 -6.61 38.79
CA ASN A 43 21.05 -6.88 39.81
C ASN A 43 20.48 -8.30 39.62
N GLU A 44 20.86 -9.22 40.50
CA GLU A 44 20.42 -10.63 40.43
C GLU A 44 18.90 -10.78 40.43
N ARG A 45 18.18 -9.91 41.14
CA ARG A 45 16.71 -9.91 41.16
C ARG A 45 16.12 -9.54 39.81
N ALA A 46 16.76 -8.61 39.09
CA ALA A 46 16.32 -8.22 37.75
C ALA A 46 16.59 -9.33 36.72
N VAL A 47 17.70 -10.06 36.86
CA VAL A 47 18.02 -11.22 36.01
C VAL A 47 16.99 -12.33 36.21
N LYS A 48 16.73 -12.74 37.45
CA LYS A 48 15.73 -13.77 37.76
C LYS A 48 14.34 -13.40 37.23
N LEU A 49 13.90 -12.17 37.50
CA LEU A 49 12.60 -11.68 37.04
C LEU A 49 12.52 -11.61 35.50
N TYR A 50 13.61 -11.23 34.84
CA TYR A 50 13.68 -11.21 33.38
C TYR A 50 13.53 -12.63 32.80
N ASP A 51 14.28 -13.60 33.33
CA ASP A 51 14.23 -14.99 32.84
C ASP A 51 12.87 -15.64 33.11
N GLU A 52 12.27 -15.42 34.28
CA GLU A 52 10.92 -15.89 34.64
C GLU A 52 9.86 -15.34 33.67
N LEU A 53 9.83 -14.03 33.45
CA LEU A 53 8.83 -13.42 32.58
C LEU A 53 9.08 -13.75 31.10
N LEU A 54 10.34 -13.94 30.71
CA LEU A 54 10.70 -14.38 29.38
C LEU A 54 10.25 -15.82 29.12
N ALA A 55 10.38 -16.71 30.10
CA ALA A 55 9.87 -18.08 30.04
C ALA A 55 8.33 -18.11 30.03
N ALA A 56 7.68 -17.19 30.75
CA ALA A 56 6.22 -17.02 30.71
C ALA A 56 5.68 -16.46 29.37
N GLY A 57 6.57 -16.03 28.46
CA GLY A 57 6.18 -15.51 27.14
C GLY A 57 5.61 -14.09 27.16
N GLU A 58 5.89 -13.31 28.20
CA GLU A 58 5.42 -11.93 28.32
C GLU A 58 6.06 -10.98 27.29
N SER A 59 5.40 -9.84 27.03
CA SER A 59 5.90 -8.83 26.10
C SER A 59 7.11 -8.10 26.67
N PHE A 60 8.03 -7.65 25.80
CA PHE A 60 9.21 -6.93 26.25
C PHE A 60 8.90 -5.58 26.92
N GLU A 61 7.77 -4.95 26.59
CA GLU A 61 7.30 -3.74 27.26
C GLU A 61 6.92 -4.04 28.71
N ARG A 62 6.10 -5.08 28.94
CA ARG A 62 5.69 -5.50 30.29
C ARG A 62 6.87 -6.00 31.12
N ILE A 63 7.79 -6.76 30.52
CA ILE A 63 9.02 -7.20 31.19
C ILE A 63 9.83 -5.98 31.65
N GLY A 64 9.98 -4.98 30.79
CA GLY A 64 10.65 -3.73 31.13
C GLY A 64 10.00 -3.06 32.34
N GLU A 65 8.70 -2.75 32.23
CA GLU A 65 7.91 -2.08 33.27
C GLU A 65 7.99 -2.79 34.63
N GLU A 66 7.87 -4.13 34.65
CA GLU A 66 7.89 -4.89 35.90
C GLU A 66 9.28 -4.90 36.55
N ILE A 67 10.36 -4.90 35.75
CA ILE A 67 11.72 -4.77 36.26
C ILE A 67 11.95 -3.36 36.81
N GLU A 68 11.50 -2.31 36.12
CA GLU A 68 11.64 -0.94 36.64
C GLU A 68 10.89 -0.78 37.96
N ARG A 69 9.66 -1.30 38.03
CA ARG A 69 8.80 -1.25 39.22
C ARG A 69 9.38 -2.02 40.40
N ARG A 70 9.89 -3.25 40.20
CA ARG A 70 10.35 -4.12 41.29
C ARG A 70 11.81 -3.93 41.68
N CYS A 71 12.64 -3.48 40.75
CA CYS A 71 14.09 -3.39 40.93
C CYS A 71 14.61 -1.94 40.94
N ASN A 72 13.74 -0.96 40.69
CA ASN A 72 14.06 0.47 40.63
C ASN A 72 15.21 0.80 39.64
N VAL A 73 15.29 0.06 38.54
CA VAL A 73 16.28 0.27 37.47
C VAL A 73 15.57 0.87 36.27
N ARG A 74 15.89 2.11 35.91
CA ARG A 74 15.35 2.77 34.71
C ARG A 74 16.02 2.25 33.44
N ASN A 75 15.26 2.18 32.35
CA ASN A 75 15.69 1.68 31.04
C ASN A 75 16.37 0.31 31.15
N ALA A 76 15.71 -0.62 31.86
CA ALA A 76 16.31 -1.93 32.17
C ALA A 76 16.62 -2.78 30.94
N LEU A 77 15.94 -2.53 29.82
CA LEU A 77 16.05 -3.30 28.58
C LEU A 77 16.61 -2.45 27.44
N ALA A 78 17.55 -3.02 26.69
CA ALA A 78 18.09 -2.45 25.46
C ALA A 78 17.88 -3.40 24.27
N PRO A 79 17.61 -2.88 23.06
CA PRO A 79 17.51 -3.70 21.86
C PRO A 79 18.87 -4.33 21.53
N ARG A 80 18.86 -5.61 21.16
CA ARG A 80 20.03 -6.34 20.68
C ARG A 80 19.78 -6.84 19.27
N ASN A 81 20.76 -6.59 18.40
CA ASN A 81 20.73 -7.13 17.06
C ASN A 81 21.10 -8.62 17.08
N VAL A 82 20.26 -9.45 16.45
CA VAL A 82 20.37 -10.92 16.40
C VAL A 82 20.07 -11.41 14.98
N PRO A 83 20.53 -12.60 14.56
CA PRO A 83 20.36 -13.07 13.19
C PRO A 83 18.95 -13.57 12.84
N TYR A 84 18.04 -13.65 13.81
CA TYR A 84 16.66 -14.13 13.63
C TYR A 84 15.61 -13.07 14.00
N PHE A 85 14.40 -13.22 13.49
CA PHE A 85 13.21 -12.47 13.87
C PHE A 85 12.56 -13.08 15.11
N THR A 86 11.95 -12.23 15.94
CA THR A 86 11.27 -12.68 17.15
C THR A 86 9.76 -12.62 16.93
N CYS A 87 9.13 -13.79 16.95
CA CYS A 87 7.68 -13.96 16.93
C CYS A 87 7.25 -14.42 18.33
N ARG A 88 6.50 -13.60 19.06
CA ARG A 88 6.01 -13.92 20.41
C ARG A 88 4.50 -13.93 20.44
N ARG A 89 3.92 -14.86 21.19
CA ARG A 89 2.48 -14.94 21.46
C ARG A 89 1.87 -13.62 21.92
N SER A 90 2.56 -12.90 22.81
CA SER A 90 2.12 -11.62 23.37
C SER A 90 2.06 -10.47 22.35
N ASP A 91 2.73 -10.59 21.21
CA ASP A 91 2.80 -9.54 20.18
C ASP A 91 1.67 -9.68 19.13
N PHE A 92 0.79 -10.68 19.27
CA PHE A 92 -0.34 -10.96 18.37
C PHE A 92 -1.66 -10.90 19.12
N THR A 93 -2.71 -10.44 18.44
CA THR A 93 -4.08 -10.44 18.98
C THR A 93 -4.58 -11.87 19.22
N ASN A 94 -4.28 -12.78 18.30
CA ASN A 94 -4.45 -14.22 18.50
C ASN A 94 -3.07 -14.87 18.67
N PRO A 95 -2.74 -15.38 19.88
CA PRO A 95 -1.48 -16.05 20.16
C PRO A 95 -1.16 -17.25 19.24
N GLU A 96 -2.17 -17.97 18.76
CA GLU A 96 -1.99 -19.17 17.93
C GLU A 96 -1.34 -18.86 16.58
N ILE A 97 -1.53 -17.64 16.07
CA ILE A 97 -0.91 -17.18 14.83
C ILE A 97 0.62 -17.16 14.97
N ALA A 98 1.13 -16.75 16.14
CA ALA A 98 2.57 -16.74 16.39
C ALA A 98 3.15 -18.16 16.38
N ASP A 99 2.44 -19.13 16.95
CA ASP A 99 2.86 -20.53 16.94
C ASP A 99 2.78 -21.13 15.53
N GLU A 100 1.73 -20.81 14.76
CA GLU A 100 1.57 -21.28 13.38
C GLU A 100 2.70 -20.78 12.48
N ILE A 101 3.08 -19.50 12.60
CA ILE A 101 4.25 -18.93 11.89
C ILE A 101 5.53 -19.70 12.25
N LEU A 102 5.77 -19.93 13.55
CA LEU A 102 6.97 -20.64 14.01
C LEU A 102 6.95 -22.12 13.62
N ARG A 103 5.78 -22.75 13.56
CA ARG A 103 5.62 -24.14 13.13
C ARG A 103 5.90 -24.32 11.65
N LEU A 104 5.48 -23.37 10.80
CA LEU A 104 5.64 -23.46 9.34
C LEU A 104 7.03 -23.00 8.88
N TYR A 105 7.57 -21.95 9.48
CA TYR A 105 8.78 -21.27 8.98
C TYR A 105 9.90 -21.14 10.02
N GLY A 106 9.70 -21.66 11.24
CA GLY A 106 10.76 -21.72 12.24
C GLY A 106 11.80 -22.77 11.90
N GLU A 107 13.06 -22.43 12.13
CA GLU A 107 14.20 -23.35 11.99
C GLU A 107 14.93 -23.43 13.32
N ASP A 108 15.42 -24.62 13.68
CA ASP A 108 16.36 -24.79 14.77
C ASP A 108 17.79 -24.86 14.21
N ARG A 109 18.62 -23.89 14.60
CA ARG A 109 20.05 -23.81 14.23
C ARG A 109 20.97 -23.95 15.45
N GLY A 110 20.46 -24.50 16.56
CA GLY A 110 21.17 -24.64 17.84
C GLY A 110 20.78 -23.62 18.91
N ASP A 111 20.01 -22.58 18.54
CA ASP A 111 19.48 -21.53 19.44
C ASP A 111 17.99 -21.73 19.78
N GLY A 112 17.49 -22.95 19.52
CA GLY A 112 16.08 -23.33 19.55
C GLY A 112 15.33 -22.90 18.28
N LEU A 113 14.02 -23.14 18.27
CA LEU A 113 13.15 -22.79 17.15
C LEU A 113 13.07 -21.26 16.98
N ARG A 114 13.66 -20.73 15.91
CA ARG A 114 13.70 -19.29 15.59
C ARG A 114 13.30 -19.01 14.14
N LEU A 115 12.79 -17.81 13.90
CA LEU A 115 12.36 -17.38 12.57
C LEU A 115 13.53 -16.68 11.85
N TYR A 116 14.28 -17.39 10.99
CA TYR A 116 15.41 -16.82 10.26
C TYR A 116 15.01 -16.22 8.90
N ARG A 117 14.12 -16.94 8.20
CA ARG A 117 13.64 -16.62 6.87
C ARG A 117 12.17 -16.99 6.79
N PHE A 118 11.34 -16.14 6.20
CA PHE A 118 9.92 -16.45 6.01
C PHE A 118 9.34 -15.72 4.81
N PRO A 119 8.31 -16.30 4.16
CA PRO A 119 7.65 -15.70 3.02
C PRO A 119 6.70 -14.59 3.45
N VAL A 120 6.54 -13.56 2.62
CA VAL A 120 5.57 -12.47 2.82
C VAL A 120 4.92 -12.06 1.51
N THR A 121 3.70 -11.56 1.59
CA THR A 121 2.97 -10.97 0.46
C THR A 121 2.47 -9.58 0.85
N PHE A 122 2.59 -8.64 -0.07
CA PHE A 122 2.15 -7.27 0.15
C PHE A 122 0.71 -7.06 -0.30
N ALA A 123 -0.03 -6.28 0.49
CA ALA A 123 -1.46 -6.04 0.26
C ALA A 123 -1.71 -4.91 -0.75
N PHE A 124 -0.73 -4.04 -0.97
CA PHE A 124 -0.86 -2.85 -1.81
C PHE A 124 0.11 -2.87 -2.98
N ASN A 125 -0.27 -2.21 -4.07
CA ASN A 125 0.66 -1.93 -5.19
C ASN A 125 1.52 -0.69 -4.91
N ASP A 126 1.06 0.22 -4.05
CA ASP A 126 1.87 1.32 -3.56
C ASP A 126 2.86 0.83 -2.50
N TRP A 127 4.14 1.10 -2.73
CA TRP A 127 5.21 0.74 -1.80
C TRP A 127 5.11 1.53 -0.49
N MET A 128 4.62 2.78 -0.51
CA MET A 128 4.49 3.60 0.70
C MET A 128 3.37 3.08 1.62
N ALA A 129 2.30 2.51 1.06
CA ALA A 129 1.28 1.80 1.82
C ALA A 129 1.81 0.50 2.48
N ASN A 130 2.75 -0.19 1.82
CA ASN A 130 3.38 -1.41 2.37
C ASN A 130 4.52 -1.11 3.35
N ILE A 131 5.24 0.00 3.19
CA ILE A 131 6.34 0.43 4.05
C ILE A 131 6.14 1.89 4.49
N PRO A 132 5.09 2.19 5.27
CA PRO A 132 4.88 3.53 5.79
C PRO A 132 6.07 3.93 6.66
N ASN A 133 6.62 5.09 6.36
CA ASN A 133 7.81 5.61 7.01
C ASN A 133 7.69 7.11 7.30
N GLU A 134 8.21 7.50 8.45
CA GLU A 134 8.24 8.89 8.90
C GLU A 134 9.51 9.13 9.72
N MET A 135 9.95 10.38 9.79
CA MET A 135 10.88 10.84 10.81
C MET A 135 10.08 11.44 11.95
N ALA A 136 10.29 10.97 13.18
CA ALA A 136 9.51 11.40 14.33
C ALA A 136 10.40 11.82 15.49
N THR A 137 9.99 12.90 16.16
CA THR A 137 10.53 13.34 17.45
C THR A 137 9.50 13.08 18.53
N TRP A 138 9.89 12.39 19.59
CA TRP A 138 9.03 12.07 20.73
C TRP A 138 9.41 12.94 21.93
N GLY A 139 8.42 13.56 22.56
CA GLY A 139 8.56 14.27 23.83
C GLY A 139 7.83 13.54 24.95
N THR A 140 7.81 14.15 26.14
CA THR A 140 7.16 13.59 27.34
C THR A 140 5.68 13.28 27.15
N THR A 141 4.97 14.11 26.38
CA THR A 141 3.52 13.98 26.13
C THR A 141 3.20 13.27 24.81
N GLY A 142 4.17 12.56 24.22
CA GLY A 142 4.02 11.83 22.96
C GLY A 142 4.72 12.51 21.77
N ARG A 143 4.24 12.21 20.56
CA ARG A 143 4.87 12.66 19.30
C ARG A 143 4.79 14.19 19.17
N LYS A 144 5.96 14.85 19.14
CA LYS A 144 6.10 16.30 19.08
C LYS A 144 6.14 16.81 17.64
N TYR A 145 7.03 16.24 16.84
CA TYR A 145 7.19 16.53 15.42
C TYR A 145 7.20 15.21 14.64
N PHE A 146 6.65 15.22 13.43
CA PHE A 146 6.67 14.06 12.55
C PHE A 146 6.72 14.50 11.10
N SER A 147 7.33 13.69 10.23
CA SER A 147 7.39 13.99 8.80
C SER A 147 6.27 13.31 8.04
N GLU A 148 5.74 13.98 7.02
CA GLU A 148 4.76 13.42 6.10
C GLU A 148 5.11 13.83 4.67
N TYR A 149 4.82 12.96 3.71
CA TYR A 149 5.06 13.25 2.31
C TYR A 149 3.89 14.04 1.72
N GLY A 150 4.21 15.08 0.95
CA GLY A 150 3.27 15.76 0.07
C GLY A 150 2.98 14.94 -1.19
N PRO A 151 2.01 15.38 -2.00
CA PRO A 151 1.64 14.72 -3.26
C PRO A 151 2.77 14.75 -4.30
N ASP A 152 3.70 15.70 -4.17
CA ASP A 152 4.91 15.86 -4.98
C ASP A 152 6.09 14.98 -4.50
N GLY A 153 5.91 14.25 -3.40
CA GLY A 153 6.97 13.47 -2.77
C GLY A 153 7.92 14.30 -1.89
N THR A 154 7.69 15.62 -1.77
CA THR A 154 8.43 16.46 -0.83
C THR A 154 8.04 16.09 0.59
N ARG A 155 9.04 15.88 1.45
CA ARG A 155 8.80 15.56 2.85
C ARG A 155 8.65 16.85 3.65
N PHE A 156 7.54 17.00 4.36
CA PHE A 156 7.27 18.14 5.24
C PHE A 156 7.35 17.74 6.70
N CYS A 157 7.87 18.64 7.54
CA CYS A 157 7.83 18.49 8.99
C CYS A 157 6.51 19.07 9.52
N LYS A 158 5.74 18.26 10.25
CA LYS A 158 4.45 18.63 10.82
C LYS A 158 4.45 18.51 12.35
N LEU A 159 3.51 19.23 12.97
CA LEU A 159 3.14 19.08 14.37
C LEU A 159 1.61 19.05 14.50
N TYR A 160 1.12 18.61 15.66
CA TYR A 160 -0.29 18.77 15.98
C TYR A 160 -0.58 20.21 16.40
N ALA A 161 -1.63 20.80 15.83
CA ALA A 161 -2.12 22.12 16.22
C ALA A 161 -2.41 22.14 17.74
N LYS A 162 -2.02 23.23 18.39
CA LYS A 162 -2.37 23.45 19.80
C LYS A 162 -3.89 23.68 19.87
N PRO A 163 -4.60 23.05 20.83
CA PRO A 163 -6.02 23.32 21.01
C PRO A 163 -6.24 24.81 21.27
N GLU A 164 -7.24 25.39 20.61
CA GLU A 164 -7.65 26.76 20.87
C GLU A 164 -8.17 26.87 22.30
N ARG A 165 -7.58 27.78 23.06
CA ARG A 165 -7.99 28.08 24.43
C ARG A 165 -8.56 29.49 24.41
N ASP A 166 -9.85 29.61 24.63
CA ASP A 166 -10.47 30.90 24.89
C ASP A 166 -9.82 31.48 26.18
N PRO A 167 -9.23 32.70 26.12
CA PRO A 167 -8.61 33.33 27.27
C PRO A 167 -9.57 33.55 28.45
N ARG A 168 -10.89 33.56 28.22
CA ARG A 168 -11.91 33.68 29.27
C ARG A 168 -12.36 32.33 29.85
N ALA A 169 -12.04 31.22 29.19
CA ALA A 169 -12.44 29.89 29.63
C ALA A 169 -11.33 29.20 30.46
N GLN A 170 -11.71 28.56 31.57
CA GLN A 170 -10.77 27.75 32.36
C GLN A 170 -10.30 26.49 31.62
N ARG A 171 -11.02 26.03 30.60
CA ARG A 171 -10.73 24.80 29.86
C ARG A 171 -10.62 25.07 28.36
N ALA A 172 -9.70 24.38 27.69
CA ALA A 172 -9.57 24.41 26.24
C ALA A 172 -10.80 23.78 25.56
N GLN A 173 -11.15 24.29 24.37
CA GLN A 173 -12.26 23.74 23.60
C GLN A 173 -11.93 22.31 23.15
N ARG A 174 -12.89 21.40 23.27
CA ARG A 174 -12.74 20.02 22.80
C ARG A 174 -13.04 19.99 21.32
N ASN A 175 -12.06 19.57 20.52
CA ASN A 175 -12.26 19.33 19.09
C ASN A 175 -12.86 17.94 18.89
N PHE A 176 -13.87 17.84 18.03
CA PHE A 176 -14.38 16.56 17.57
C PHE A 176 -13.43 16.01 16.49
N GLY A 177 -12.97 14.77 16.65
CA GLY A 177 -11.97 14.16 15.76
C GLY A 177 -10.51 14.33 16.23
N PRO A 178 -9.54 13.82 15.44
CA PRO A 178 -8.13 13.94 15.78
C PRO A 178 -7.65 15.40 15.70
N ARG A 179 -6.58 15.73 16.43
CA ARG A 179 -5.92 17.03 16.30
C ARG A 179 -5.43 17.22 14.87
N GLN A 180 -5.72 18.37 14.27
CA GLN A 180 -5.23 18.70 12.94
C GLN A 180 -3.69 18.76 12.93
N SER A 181 -3.10 18.23 11.86
CA SER A 181 -1.67 18.34 11.60
C SER A 181 -1.38 19.61 10.82
N VAL A 182 -0.50 20.46 11.33
CA VAL A 182 -0.06 21.70 10.68
C VAL A 182 1.42 21.64 10.37
N LEU A 183 1.85 22.37 9.34
CA LEU A 183 3.26 22.49 8.98
C LEU A 183 4.03 23.16 10.13
N ARG A 184 5.23 22.67 10.38
CA ARG A 184 6.16 23.28 11.33
C ARG A 184 6.85 24.45 10.64
N VAL A 185 6.50 25.66 11.05
CA VAL A 185 7.16 26.89 10.62
C VAL A 185 7.82 27.51 11.85
N ASP A 186 9.16 27.48 11.89
CA ASP A 186 9.97 28.15 12.91
C ASP A 186 11.29 28.63 12.31
N ASP A 187 12.11 29.33 13.09
CA ASP A 187 13.37 29.92 12.62
C ASP A 187 14.34 28.87 12.02
N ALA A 188 14.24 27.60 12.44
CA ALA A 188 15.08 26.52 11.94
C ALA A 188 14.50 25.85 10.68
N ILE A 189 13.18 25.90 10.48
CA ILE A 189 12.48 25.33 9.32
C ILE A 189 11.43 26.35 8.83
N PRO A 190 11.83 27.34 8.02
CA PRO A 190 10.95 28.45 7.63
C PRO A 190 9.85 28.04 6.63
N ASP A 191 10.14 27.06 5.79
CA ASP A 191 9.28 26.57 4.70
C ASP A 191 8.51 25.29 5.07
N GLY A 192 8.74 24.76 6.29
CA GLY A 192 8.21 23.47 6.73
C GLY A 192 8.80 22.25 6.04
N VAL A 193 9.79 22.41 5.14
CA VAL A 193 10.40 21.29 4.41
C VAL A 193 11.35 20.53 5.32
N CYS A 194 11.21 19.21 5.35
CA CYS A 194 12.01 18.34 6.19
C CYS A 194 13.39 18.11 5.55
N ASN A 195 14.39 18.88 6.00
CA ASN A 195 15.79 18.65 5.67
C ASN A 195 16.58 18.13 6.90
N PRO A 196 16.93 16.83 6.96
CA PRO A 196 17.68 16.25 8.08
C PRO A 196 19.05 16.91 8.32
N GLU A 197 19.74 17.33 7.27
CA GLU A 197 21.08 17.92 7.37
C GLU A 197 21.06 19.27 8.10
N ARG A 198 19.97 20.03 7.96
CA ARG A 198 19.79 21.35 8.59
C ARG A 198 18.92 21.30 9.84
N CYS A 199 18.27 20.18 10.12
CA CYS A 199 17.31 20.07 11.22
C CYS A 199 18.00 19.87 12.58
N PRO A 200 17.84 20.80 13.56
CA PRO A 200 18.51 20.69 14.86
C PRO A 200 18.07 19.46 15.66
N GLN A 201 16.81 19.01 15.53
CA GLN A 201 16.33 17.81 16.19
C GLN A 201 16.93 16.52 15.61
N TYR A 202 17.25 16.51 14.31
CA TYR A 202 17.93 15.36 13.71
C TYR A 202 19.40 15.32 14.11
N GLN A 203 20.09 16.47 14.04
CA GLN A 203 21.50 16.59 14.44
C GLN A 203 21.72 16.25 15.92
N SER A 204 20.74 16.56 16.78
CA SER A 204 20.75 16.17 18.20
C SER A 204 20.26 14.75 18.49
N ARG A 205 20.04 13.91 17.46
CA ARG A 205 19.56 12.51 17.56
C ARG A 205 18.19 12.35 18.24
N GLN A 206 17.39 13.42 18.29
CA GLN A 206 16.03 13.40 18.86
C GLN A 206 14.97 13.00 17.83
N CYS A 207 15.23 13.25 16.54
CA CYS A 207 14.39 12.86 15.43
C CYS A 207 14.92 11.59 14.78
N ASN A 208 14.16 10.50 14.82
CA ASN A 208 14.59 9.20 14.31
C ASN A 208 13.66 8.71 13.20
N LEU A 209 14.22 7.98 12.23
CA LEU A 209 13.43 7.26 11.23
C LEU A 209 12.63 6.15 11.92
N SER A 210 11.33 6.13 11.67
CA SER A 210 10.40 5.11 12.10
C SER A 210 9.66 4.60 10.87
N ALA A 211 9.95 3.37 10.49
CA ALA A 211 9.26 2.69 9.41
C ALA A 211 8.76 1.31 9.88
N ARG A 212 7.80 0.75 9.15
CA ARG A 212 7.32 -0.61 9.39
C ARG A 212 6.93 -1.23 8.08
N PHE A 213 7.28 -2.49 7.89
CA PHE A 213 6.71 -3.29 6.82
C PHE A 213 5.33 -3.75 7.26
N VAL A 214 4.36 -3.69 6.36
CA VAL A 214 2.99 -4.16 6.55
C VAL A 214 2.72 -5.20 5.47
N PHE A 215 2.56 -6.45 5.87
CA PHE A 215 2.44 -7.58 4.94
C PHE A 215 1.53 -8.68 5.50
N ALA A 216 1.10 -9.59 4.64
CA ALA A 216 0.55 -10.87 5.05
C ALA A 216 1.64 -11.94 4.98
N VAL A 217 1.54 -12.96 5.83
CA VAL A 217 2.36 -14.17 5.70
C VAL A 217 1.47 -15.24 5.05
N PRO A 218 1.88 -15.83 3.93
CA PRO A 218 1.10 -16.89 3.27
C PRO A 218 0.77 -18.04 4.22
N GLU A 219 -0.30 -18.79 3.89
CA GLU A 219 -0.67 -20.05 4.57
C GLU A 219 -1.09 -19.92 6.05
N ILE A 220 -1.22 -18.70 6.58
CA ILE A 220 -1.68 -18.44 7.95
C ILE A 220 -3.13 -17.97 7.94
N ARG A 221 -3.90 -18.47 8.91
CA ARG A 221 -5.31 -18.11 9.07
C ARG A 221 -5.43 -16.86 9.93
N GLY A 222 -5.87 -15.76 9.33
CA GLY A 222 -6.11 -14.52 10.06
C GLY A 222 -6.61 -13.39 9.15
N LEU A 223 -7.56 -12.60 9.64
CA LEU A 223 -8.05 -11.41 8.97
C LEU A 223 -7.22 -10.19 9.41
N GLY A 224 -6.12 -9.95 8.73
CA GLY A 224 -5.33 -8.73 8.89
C GLY A 224 -3.87 -8.87 8.50
N LEU A 225 -3.12 -7.78 8.62
CA LEU A 225 -1.71 -7.70 8.24
C LEU A 225 -0.82 -7.77 9.49
N ILE A 226 0.42 -8.17 9.27
CA ILE A 226 1.48 -8.25 10.28
C ILE A 226 2.45 -7.09 10.05
N GLU A 227 2.92 -6.51 11.15
CA GLU A 227 3.91 -5.44 11.12
C GLU A 227 5.30 -5.93 11.48
N LEU A 228 6.32 -5.43 10.75
CA LEU A 228 7.72 -5.54 11.13
C LEU A 228 8.37 -4.15 11.20
N PRO A 229 8.64 -3.60 12.39
CA PRO A 229 9.24 -2.27 12.51
C PRO A 229 10.72 -2.26 12.10
N THR A 230 11.18 -1.13 11.55
CA THR A 230 12.58 -0.86 11.23
C THR A 230 12.90 0.63 11.40
N ASN A 231 14.08 0.93 11.94
CA ASN A 231 14.59 2.29 12.04
C ASN A 231 15.81 2.51 11.12
N SER A 232 16.11 1.54 10.25
CA SER A 232 17.28 1.57 9.37
C SER A 232 16.91 2.09 7.98
N ILE A 233 17.56 3.17 7.57
CA ILE A 233 17.42 3.72 6.22
C ILE A 233 17.94 2.74 5.16
N TYR A 234 18.99 1.98 5.46
CA TYR A 234 19.56 0.98 4.55
C TYR A 234 18.58 -0.16 4.26
N VAL A 235 17.79 -0.57 5.26
CA VAL A 235 16.72 -1.55 5.07
C VAL A 235 15.65 -0.99 4.15
N LEU A 236 15.28 0.27 4.32
CA LEU A 236 14.29 0.95 3.48
C LEU A 236 14.74 1.07 2.02
N GLN A 237 15.98 1.52 1.79
CA GLN A 237 16.53 1.66 0.44
C GLN A 237 16.58 0.33 -0.30
N LYS A 238 17.05 -0.74 0.38
CA LYS A 238 17.08 -2.08 -0.21
C LYS A 238 15.69 -2.64 -0.46
N ALA A 239 14.75 -2.45 0.45
CA ALA A 239 13.37 -2.88 0.27
C ALA A 239 12.68 -2.13 -0.86
N TYR A 240 12.87 -0.82 -0.95
CA TYR A 240 12.36 0.01 -2.05
C TYR A 240 12.91 -0.48 -3.40
N SER A 241 14.23 -0.68 -3.50
CA SER A 241 14.84 -1.20 -4.72
C SER A 241 14.28 -2.57 -5.10
N ALA A 242 14.16 -3.49 -4.15
CA ALA A 242 13.59 -4.82 -4.40
C ALA A 242 12.13 -4.73 -4.89
N MET A 243 11.28 -3.95 -4.22
CA MET A 243 9.89 -3.73 -4.64
C MET A 243 9.80 -3.08 -6.01
N GLN A 244 10.61 -2.06 -6.28
CA GLN A 244 10.63 -1.38 -7.57
C GLN A 244 11.02 -2.32 -8.70
N THR A 245 12.02 -3.19 -8.50
CA THR A 245 12.38 -4.22 -9.47
C THR A 245 11.20 -5.16 -9.76
N VAL A 246 10.48 -5.60 -8.74
CA VAL A 246 9.28 -6.44 -8.93
C VAL A 246 8.18 -5.67 -9.66
N ALA A 247 7.94 -4.42 -9.29
CA ALA A 247 6.93 -3.58 -9.92
C ALA A 247 7.25 -3.33 -11.40
N LEU A 248 8.52 -3.13 -11.75
CA LEU A 248 8.96 -2.99 -13.14
C LEU A 248 8.82 -4.31 -13.91
N ALA A 249 9.15 -5.44 -13.30
CA ALA A 249 9.12 -6.73 -13.96
C ALA A 249 7.70 -7.30 -14.13
N ARG A 250 6.79 -7.05 -13.18
CA ARG A 250 5.44 -7.67 -13.14
C ARG A 250 4.28 -6.67 -13.22
N GLY A 251 4.55 -5.36 -13.23
CA GLY A 251 3.55 -4.29 -13.20
C GLY A 251 2.79 -4.14 -11.86
N ARG A 252 2.94 -5.06 -10.90
CA ARG A 252 2.24 -5.04 -9.61
C ARG A 252 3.07 -5.69 -8.48
N LEU A 253 2.85 -5.23 -7.25
CA LEU A 253 3.45 -5.82 -6.04
C LEU A 253 2.54 -6.87 -5.41
N THR A 254 1.23 -6.68 -5.53
CA THR A 254 0.24 -7.60 -4.97
C THR A 254 0.31 -8.96 -5.65
N GLY A 255 0.13 -10.03 -4.87
CA GLY A 255 0.17 -11.42 -5.36
C GLY A 255 1.58 -11.98 -5.63
N THR A 256 2.64 -11.20 -5.46
CA THR A 256 4.02 -11.69 -5.54
C THR A 256 4.50 -12.18 -4.17
N ARG A 257 5.12 -13.37 -4.12
CA ARG A 257 5.72 -13.93 -2.91
C ARG A 257 7.13 -13.37 -2.74
N PHE A 258 7.33 -12.61 -1.68
CA PHE A 258 8.64 -12.16 -1.24
C PHE A 258 9.14 -13.06 -0.11
N THR A 259 10.43 -12.98 0.16
CA THR A 259 11.06 -13.56 1.34
C THR A 259 11.71 -12.46 2.16
N LEU A 260 11.37 -12.39 3.45
CA LEU A 260 12.14 -11.65 4.44
C LEU A 260 13.20 -12.54 5.07
N SER A 261 14.43 -12.03 5.14
CA SER A 261 15.57 -12.69 5.78
C SER A 261 16.46 -11.65 6.46
N LYS A 262 17.44 -12.10 7.24
CA LYS A 262 18.49 -11.24 7.79
C LYS A 262 19.84 -11.59 7.20
N ARG A 263 20.60 -10.57 6.80
CA ARG A 263 21.97 -10.72 6.31
C ARG A 263 22.88 -9.70 6.98
N GLU A 264 24.12 -10.11 7.22
CA GLU A 264 25.14 -9.22 7.77
C GLU A 264 25.63 -8.26 6.69
N PHE A 265 25.70 -6.98 7.03
CA PHE A 265 26.32 -5.96 6.18
C PHE A 265 27.28 -5.12 7.02
N GLU A 266 28.40 -4.74 6.42
CA GLU A 266 29.25 -3.68 6.95
C GLU A 266 28.63 -2.32 6.61
N ILE A 267 28.31 -1.55 7.64
CA ILE A 267 27.74 -0.22 7.50
C ILE A 267 28.74 0.78 8.06
N THR A 268 28.98 1.85 7.31
CA THR A 268 29.76 2.99 7.79
C THR A 268 28.87 3.91 8.60
N ARG A 269 29.20 4.11 9.88
CA ARG A 269 28.52 5.02 10.79
C ARG A 269 29.49 6.10 11.26
N ILE A 270 29.04 7.35 11.26
CA ILE A 270 29.80 8.45 11.85
C ILE A 270 29.68 8.34 13.38
N ASN A 271 30.81 8.30 14.08
CA ASN A 271 30.86 8.27 15.53
C ASN A 271 30.62 9.68 16.13
N GLU A 272 30.77 9.83 17.45
CA GLU A 272 30.59 11.14 18.10
C GLU A 272 31.74 12.12 17.83
N THR A 273 32.91 11.64 17.42
CA THR A 273 34.07 12.46 17.05
C THR A 273 34.06 12.88 15.57
N GLY A 274 33.12 12.37 14.76
CA GLY A 274 33.01 12.66 13.34
C GLY A 274 33.71 11.66 12.42
N ASP A 275 34.34 10.63 12.96
CA ASP A 275 35.08 9.63 12.18
C ASP A 275 34.16 8.52 11.64
N PRO A 276 34.41 8.04 10.40
CA PRO A 276 33.69 6.90 9.83
C PRO A 276 34.14 5.60 10.48
N VAL A 277 33.24 4.96 11.23
CA VAL A 277 33.45 3.63 11.84
C VAL A 277 32.65 2.60 11.07
N ARG A 278 33.30 1.51 10.65
CA ARG A 278 32.61 0.35 10.06
C ARG A 278 32.07 -0.54 11.18
N GLN A 279 30.80 -0.87 11.10
CA GLN A 279 30.14 -1.76 12.05
C GLN A 279 29.36 -2.82 11.28
N ALA A 280 29.63 -4.09 11.57
CA ALA A 280 28.82 -5.19 11.07
C ALA A 280 27.44 -5.18 11.75
N GLN A 281 26.38 -5.19 10.94
CA GLN A 281 25.01 -5.18 11.41
C GLN A 281 24.17 -6.16 10.60
N MET A 282 23.40 -7.02 11.28
CA MET A 282 22.32 -7.77 10.63
C MET A 282 21.23 -6.81 10.19
N LEU A 283 20.96 -6.76 8.89
CA LEU A 283 19.87 -6.00 8.30
C LEU A 283 18.80 -6.95 7.75
N THR A 284 17.55 -6.51 7.86
CA THR A 284 16.43 -7.15 7.16
C THR A 284 16.59 -6.93 5.66
N VAL A 285 16.52 -8.01 4.89
CA VAL A 285 16.58 -8.02 3.43
C VAL A 285 15.28 -8.60 2.89
N LEU A 286 14.70 -7.89 1.94
CA LEU A 286 13.55 -8.33 1.15
C LEU A 286 14.06 -8.84 -0.19
N ASN A 287 13.81 -10.10 -0.50
CA ASN A 287 14.11 -10.70 -1.80
C ASN A 287 12.82 -11.20 -2.44
N ALA A 288 12.75 -11.20 -3.76
CA ALA A 288 11.73 -11.91 -4.52
C ALA A 288 12.43 -12.94 -5.41
N GLU A 289 11.92 -14.16 -5.43
CA GLU A 289 12.38 -15.20 -6.35
C GLU A 289 11.60 -14.99 -7.65
N ILE A 290 12.11 -14.09 -8.50
CA ILE A 290 11.53 -13.77 -9.80
C ILE A 290 12.56 -14.13 -10.86
N ASP A 291 12.13 -14.92 -11.84
CA ASP A 291 12.93 -15.14 -13.04
C ASP A 291 12.77 -13.94 -13.98
N ILE A 292 13.69 -13.00 -13.85
CA ILE A 292 13.70 -11.78 -14.68
C ILE A 292 13.93 -12.15 -16.16
N SER A 293 14.69 -13.22 -16.44
CA SER A 293 14.94 -13.66 -17.81
C SER A 293 13.65 -14.17 -18.45
N ALA A 294 12.90 -15.04 -17.75
CA ALA A 294 11.60 -15.52 -18.22
C ALA A 294 10.59 -14.37 -18.43
N LEU A 295 10.63 -13.33 -17.60
CA LEU A 295 9.77 -12.15 -17.75
C LEU A 295 10.16 -11.27 -18.94
N LEU A 296 11.46 -11.08 -19.20
CA LEU A 296 11.95 -10.33 -20.35
C LEU A 296 11.71 -11.07 -21.67
N ASP A 297 11.72 -12.40 -21.63
CA ASP A 297 11.41 -13.27 -22.77
C ASP A 297 9.88 -13.41 -23.01
N GLY A 298 9.03 -12.78 -22.19
CA GLY A 298 7.58 -12.80 -22.30
C GLY A 298 6.92 -14.12 -21.87
N ALA A 299 7.66 -15.03 -21.22
CA ALA A 299 7.16 -16.35 -20.83
C ALA A 299 6.20 -16.34 -19.62
N ASP A 300 6.20 -15.24 -18.86
CA ASP A 300 5.34 -15.05 -17.69
C ASP A 300 4.07 -14.24 -17.98
N ASP A 301 3.81 -13.88 -19.25
CA ASP A 301 2.45 -13.59 -19.72
C ASP A 301 1.68 -14.91 -19.71
N HIS A 302 1.29 -15.37 -18.52
CA HIS A 302 0.30 -16.43 -18.44
C HIS A 302 -0.93 -15.96 -19.22
N PRO A 303 -1.31 -16.65 -20.31
CA PRO A 303 -2.55 -16.32 -20.99
C PRO A 303 -3.65 -16.33 -19.93
N PRO A 304 -4.58 -15.36 -19.96
CA PRO A 304 -5.67 -15.28 -18.97
C PRO A 304 -6.24 -16.69 -18.78
N ALA A 305 -6.47 -17.09 -17.52
CA ALA A 305 -6.76 -18.49 -17.19
C ALA A 305 -7.89 -19.13 -18.04
N LEU A 306 -8.77 -18.30 -18.59
CA LEU A 306 -9.75 -18.67 -19.62
C LEU A 306 -9.11 -19.16 -20.91
N GLU A 307 -8.17 -18.43 -21.50
CA GLU A 307 -7.48 -18.78 -22.74
C GLU A 307 -6.57 -20.01 -22.56
N ALA A 308 -5.91 -20.13 -21.39
CA ALA A 308 -5.19 -21.35 -21.01
C ALA A 308 -6.13 -22.56 -20.86
N ALA A 309 -7.31 -22.37 -20.26
CA ALA A 309 -8.33 -23.40 -20.13
C ALA A 309 -8.94 -23.78 -21.48
N THR A 310 -9.16 -22.81 -22.37
CA THR A 310 -9.65 -23.05 -23.74
C THR A 310 -8.63 -23.80 -24.57
N GLN A 311 -7.34 -23.46 -24.47
CA GLN A 311 -6.27 -24.22 -25.12
C GLN A 311 -6.16 -25.65 -24.56
N ALA A 312 -6.26 -25.82 -23.23
CA ALA A 312 -6.27 -27.14 -22.62
C ALA A 312 -7.50 -27.98 -23.03
N SER A 313 -8.69 -27.36 -23.11
CA SER A 313 -9.91 -28.03 -23.58
C SER A 313 -9.80 -28.42 -25.04
N ALA A 314 -9.28 -27.53 -25.90
CA ALA A 314 -9.06 -27.81 -27.32
C ALA A 314 -8.07 -28.97 -27.55
N LEU A 315 -7.03 -29.09 -26.71
CA LEU A 315 -6.08 -30.21 -26.76
C LEU A 315 -6.72 -31.53 -26.29
N LEU A 316 -7.63 -31.49 -25.31
CA LEU A 316 -8.37 -32.66 -24.83
C LEU A 316 -9.45 -33.11 -25.83
N GLU A 317 -10.13 -32.17 -26.48
CA GLU A 317 -11.15 -32.42 -27.50
C GLU A 317 -10.52 -32.89 -28.83
N GLY A 318 -9.28 -32.47 -29.12
CA GLY A 318 -8.53 -32.85 -30.33
C GLY A 318 -7.90 -34.25 -30.28
N SER A 319 -7.96 -34.97 -29.16
CA SER A 319 -7.37 -36.30 -29.01
C SER A 319 -8.44 -37.39 -28.96
N ASN A 320 -8.88 -37.84 -30.15
CA ASN A 320 -9.66 -39.06 -30.43
C ASN A 320 -10.42 -39.69 -29.26
N VAL A 321 -11.63 -39.20 -28.99
CA VAL A 321 -12.61 -39.91 -28.18
C VAL A 321 -13.21 -41.04 -29.02
N HIS A 322 -12.89 -42.29 -28.69
CA HIS A 322 -13.69 -43.44 -29.14
C HIS A 322 -15.06 -43.38 -28.45
N THR A 323 -16.09 -43.02 -29.22
CA THR A 323 -17.49 -43.14 -28.82
C THR A 323 -17.83 -44.61 -28.64
N LEU A 324 -17.94 -45.05 -27.38
CA LEU A 324 -18.57 -46.32 -27.06
C LEU A 324 -20.08 -46.16 -27.29
N HIS A 325 -20.57 -46.83 -28.34
CA HIS A 325 -21.99 -47.00 -28.65
C HIS A 325 -22.77 -47.49 -27.41
N PRO A 326 -23.90 -46.86 -27.05
CA PRO A 326 -24.95 -47.54 -26.31
C PRO A 326 -25.95 -48.14 -27.29
N ALA A 327 -26.25 -49.41 -27.07
CA ALA A 327 -27.24 -50.19 -27.78
C ALA A 327 -28.68 -49.74 -27.46
N MET A 328 -29.54 -49.97 -28.46
CA MET A 328 -30.98 -49.69 -28.56
C MET A 328 -31.85 -50.27 -27.42
N SER A 329 -32.95 -49.56 -27.12
CA SER A 329 -34.36 -49.97 -27.42
C SER A 329 -35.37 -49.80 -26.28
N GLY A 330 -36.53 -49.19 -26.61
CA GLY A 330 -37.79 -49.19 -25.84
C GLY A 330 -38.27 -47.78 -25.44
N CYS A 331 -38.91 -46.97 -26.30
CA CYS A 331 -40.33 -46.96 -26.68
C CYS A 331 -41.32 -46.79 -25.51
N VAL A 332 -41.91 -45.59 -25.31
CA VAL A 332 -43.37 -45.34 -25.21
C VAL A 332 -43.69 -43.87 -25.61
N GLU A 333 -44.90 -43.66 -26.08
CA GLU A 333 -45.41 -42.72 -27.08
C GLU A 333 -45.82 -41.29 -26.67
N GLU A 334 -46.08 -40.53 -27.73
CA GLU A 334 -46.58 -39.18 -27.94
C GLU A 334 -47.94 -38.83 -27.28
N ALA A 335 -48.12 -37.54 -26.97
CA ALA A 335 -49.39 -36.86 -27.16
C ALA A 335 -49.15 -35.41 -27.64
N VAL A 336 -49.55 -35.17 -28.88
CA VAL A 336 -49.61 -33.89 -29.60
C VAL A 336 -50.76 -33.02 -29.09
N TYR A 337 -50.58 -31.70 -28.97
CA TYR A 337 -51.64 -30.72 -29.32
C TYR A 337 -51.03 -29.39 -29.80
N GLN A 338 -51.40 -29.01 -31.02
CA GLN A 338 -51.11 -27.74 -31.69
C GLN A 338 -51.87 -26.58 -31.04
N GLY A 339 -51.25 -25.39 -31.03
CA GLY A 339 -51.75 -24.21 -30.35
C GLY A 339 -52.67 -23.30 -31.16
N VAL A 340 -52.97 -22.12 -30.58
CA VAL A 340 -53.49 -20.92 -31.23
C VAL A 340 -53.03 -19.69 -30.43
N SER A 341 -52.71 -18.64 -31.18
CA SER A 341 -52.30 -17.28 -30.82
C SER A 341 -53.41 -16.38 -30.25
N ASP A 342 -52.95 -15.24 -29.72
CA ASP A 342 -53.64 -13.97 -29.45
C ASP A 342 -54.72 -13.90 -28.37
N SER A 343 -54.51 -13.08 -27.33
CA SER A 343 -54.66 -11.62 -27.43
C SER A 343 -54.58 -10.90 -26.07
N HIS A 344 -53.95 -9.72 -26.12
CA HIS A 344 -54.25 -8.47 -25.41
C HIS A 344 -54.40 -8.44 -23.87
N ALA A 345 -53.42 -7.80 -23.23
CA ALA A 345 -53.70 -6.72 -22.28
C ALA A 345 -52.69 -5.59 -22.52
N GLU A 346 -53.15 -4.56 -23.20
CA GLU A 346 -52.56 -3.23 -23.21
C GLU A 346 -52.63 -2.64 -21.80
N ASP A 347 -51.57 -1.97 -21.33
CA ASP A 347 -51.78 -0.67 -20.70
C ASP A 347 -50.57 0.26 -20.87
N ALA A 348 -50.92 1.44 -21.37
CA ALA A 348 -50.32 2.76 -21.21
C ALA A 348 -48.85 2.99 -21.57
N GLY A 349 -48.71 3.71 -22.69
CA GLY A 349 -47.52 4.43 -23.15
C GLY A 349 -46.80 5.26 -22.09
N CYS A 350 -45.49 5.31 -22.23
CA CYS A 350 -44.69 6.46 -21.88
C CYS A 350 -43.78 6.74 -23.07
N GLU A 351 -43.93 7.92 -23.67
CA GLU A 351 -43.01 8.44 -24.68
C GLU A 351 -41.56 8.38 -24.16
N PRO A 352 -40.54 8.23 -25.03
CA PRO A 352 -39.16 8.23 -24.58
C PRO A 352 -38.81 9.62 -24.03
N MET A 353 -38.83 9.74 -22.71
CA MET A 353 -38.28 10.89 -22.01
C MET A 353 -36.80 11.02 -22.38
N PRO A 354 -36.30 12.22 -22.76
CA PRO A 354 -34.89 12.43 -22.99
C PRO A 354 -34.19 12.27 -21.64
N HIS A 355 -33.53 11.13 -21.43
CA HIS A 355 -32.65 10.96 -20.28
C HIS A 355 -31.52 11.98 -20.45
N GLU A 356 -31.46 12.99 -19.59
CA GLU A 356 -30.31 13.88 -19.52
C GLU A 356 -29.10 13.03 -19.15
N GLU A 357 -28.21 12.79 -20.13
CA GLU A 357 -26.95 12.07 -19.91
C GLU A 357 -26.22 12.69 -18.72
N THR A 358 -25.81 11.83 -17.79
CA THR A 358 -25.04 12.25 -16.63
C THR A 358 -23.66 12.76 -17.05
N LEU A 359 -23.04 13.59 -16.21
CA LEU A 359 -21.68 14.09 -16.44
C LEU A 359 -20.63 12.99 -16.60
N GLU A 360 -20.86 11.84 -15.98
CA GLU A 360 -19.98 10.68 -16.04
C GLU A 360 -20.10 9.98 -17.42
N GLU A 361 -21.32 9.72 -17.87
CA GLU A 361 -21.59 9.15 -19.21
C GLU A 361 -21.04 10.06 -20.33
N LYS A 362 -21.14 11.38 -20.18
CA LYS A 362 -20.57 12.36 -21.13
C LYS A 362 -19.04 12.31 -21.18
N ARG A 363 -18.37 12.00 -20.07
CA ARG A 363 -16.90 11.86 -20.01
C ARG A 363 -16.45 10.53 -20.59
N ASP A 364 -17.21 9.46 -20.36
CA ASP A 364 -16.93 8.15 -20.94
C ASP A 364 -17.02 8.20 -22.47
N ARG A 365 -18.07 8.86 -23.00
CA ARG A 365 -18.19 9.13 -24.45
C ARG A 365 -17.00 9.94 -24.99
N MET A 366 -16.56 10.96 -24.26
CA MET A 366 -15.40 11.76 -24.64
C MET A 366 -14.12 10.91 -24.69
N SER A 367 -13.94 10.02 -23.71
CA SER A 367 -12.78 9.11 -23.65
C SER A 367 -12.78 8.14 -24.83
N ASP A 368 -13.95 7.62 -25.23
CA ASP A 368 -14.07 6.77 -26.42
C ASP A 368 -13.71 7.52 -27.70
N LEU A 369 -14.23 8.75 -27.88
CA LEU A 369 -13.92 9.57 -29.04
C LEU A 369 -12.42 9.94 -29.13
N LEU A 370 -11.78 10.24 -28.00
CA LEU A 370 -10.34 10.50 -27.95
C LEU A 370 -9.50 9.26 -28.31
N ASN A 371 -9.96 8.07 -27.91
CA ASN A 371 -9.33 6.81 -28.30
C ASN A 371 -9.45 6.57 -29.81
N ARG A 372 -10.65 6.76 -30.37
CA ARG A 372 -10.91 6.58 -31.81
C ARG A 372 -10.14 7.56 -32.69
N LEU A 373 -9.90 8.77 -32.21
CA LEU A 373 -9.10 9.80 -32.90
C LEU A 373 -7.58 9.67 -32.67
N GLY A 374 -7.12 8.68 -31.89
CA GLY A 374 -5.69 8.49 -31.61
C GLY A 374 -5.05 9.58 -30.75
N LEU A 375 -5.87 10.40 -30.08
CA LEU A 375 -5.42 11.51 -29.22
C LEU A 375 -4.98 11.03 -27.81
N ASN A 376 -5.04 9.72 -27.56
CA ASN A 376 -4.57 9.08 -26.33
C ASN A 376 -3.04 8.80 -26.33
N ALA A 377 -2.32 9.02 -27.44
CA ALA A 377 -0.86 8.92 -27.46
C ALA A 377 -0.22 10.02 -26.59
N ALA A 378 0.82 9.70 -25.81
CA ALA A 378 1.37 10.57 -24.76
C ALA A 378 1.78 11.99 -25.24
N THR A 379 2.34 12.12 -26.44
CA THR A 379 2.66 13.41 -27.05
C THR A 379 1.40 14.19 -27.46
N ARG A 380 0.41 13.49 -28.00
CA ARG A 380 -0.85 14.07 -28.47
C ARG A 380 -1.80 14.47 -27.35
N GLN A 381 -1.74 13.77 -26.21
CA GLN A 381 -2.50 14.14 -25.00
C GLN A 381 -2.11 15.53 -24.50
N GLN A 382 -0.83 15.89 -24.59
CA GLN A 382 -0.36 17.19 -24.13
C GLN A 382 -0.84 18.31 -25.07
N ASP A 383 -0.77 18.09 -26.38
CA ASP A 383 -1.28 19.03 -27.38
C ASP A 383 -2.79 19.26 -27.25
N PHE A 384 -3.54 18.17 -27.07
CA PHE A 384 -4.99 18.24 -26.83
C PHE A 384 -5.33 18.96 -25.51
N ARG A 385 -4.55 18.76 -24.45
CA ARG A 385 -4.73 19.49 -23.18
C ARG A 385 -4.48 20.98 -23.35
N CYS A 386 -3.46 21.38 -24.09
CA CYS A 386 -3.20 22.79 -24.42
C CYS A 386 -4.39 23.41 -25.17
N TYR A 387 -4.87 22.73 -26.21
CA TYR A 387 -6.05 23.13 -26.96
C TYR A 387 -7.31 23.27 -26.08
N ALA A 388 -7.61 22.26 -25.27
CA ALA A 388 -8.80 22.27 -24.42
C ALA A 388 -8.72 23.36 -23.33
N HIS A 389 -7.53 23.63 -22.80
CA HIS A 389 -7.31 24.74 -21.88
C HIS A 389 -7.44 26.11 -22.55
N ALA A 390 -6.97 26.27 -23.79
CA ALA A 390 -7.12 27.52 -24.54
C ALA A 390 -8.59 27.80 -24.91
N LYS A 391 -9.35 26.76 -25.29
CA LYS A 391 -10.73 26.89 -25.75
C LYS A 391 -11.75 27.04 -24.62
N PHE A 392 -11.57 26.32 -23.51
CA PHE A 392 -12.56 26.27 -22.42
C PHE A 392 -12.03 26.77 -21.07
N GLY A 393 -10.72 26.91 -20.88
CA GLY A 393 -10.14 27.36 -19.60
C GLY A 393 -9.99 26.26 -18.54
N ARG A 394 -9.56 26.62 -17.33
CA ARG A 394 -9.32 25.64 -16.25
C ARG A 394 -10.63 25.06 -15.70
N GLY A 395 -10.67 23.74 -15.49
CA GLY A 395 -11.81 23.05 -14.87
C GLY A 395 -12.97 22.72 -15.83
N TRP A 396 -12.78 22.87 -17.15
CA TRP A 396 -13.83 22.63 -18.15
C TRP A 396 -14.42 21.21 -18.11
N THR A 397 -13.63 20.21 -17.70
CA THR A 397 -14.09 18.82 -17.57
C THR A 397 -15.16 18.62 -16.50
N GLN A 398 -15.40 19.60 -15.61
CA GLN A 398 -16.44 19.58 -14.59
C GLN A 398 -17.72 20.32 -15.00
N ARG A 399 -17.72 21.03 -16.14
CA ARG A 399 -18.88 21.78 -16.65
C ARG A 399 -19.55 20.99 -17.78
N ALA A 400 -20.81 20.60 -17.58
CA ALA A 400 -21.53 19.72 -18.53
C ALA A 400 -21.56 20.29 -19.95
N ALA A 401 -21.87 21.58 -20.09
CA ALA A 401 -21.97 22.26 -21.37
C ALA A 401 -20.65 22.23 -22.18
N ASP A 402 -19.50 22.30 -21.50
CA ASP A 402 -18.19 22.28 -22.18
C ASP A 402 -17.82 20.86 -22.62
N VAL A 403 -18.14 19.86 -21.79
CA VAL A 403 -17.93 18.45 -22.13
C VAL A 403 -18.83 18.06 -23.31
N ASP A 404 -20.06 18.58 -23.37
CA ASP A 404 -20.95 18.41 -24.52
C ASP A 404 -20.41 19.09 -25.78
N SER A 405 -19.95 20.34 -25.67
CA SER A 405 -19.32 21.06 -26.78
C SER A 405 -18.07 20.35 -27.32
N MET A 406 -17.26 19.78 -26.42
CA MET A 406 -16.08 18.98 -26.79
C MET A 406 -16.49 17.66 -27.46
N ASN A 407 -17.48 16.96 -26.92
CA ASN A 407 -18.00 15.73 -27.52
C ASN A 407 -18.52 15.95 -28.94
N ILE A 408 -19.25 17.06 -29.19
CA ILE A 408 -19.71 17.43 -30.53
C ILE A 408 -18.50 17.67 -31.44
N THR A 409 -17.49 18.42 -30.97
CA THR A 409 -16.28 18.72 -31.74
C THR A 409 -15.52 17.45 -32.11
N LEU A 410 -15.34 16.52 -31.15
CA LEU A 410 -14.66 15.25 -31.38
C LEU A 410 -15.48 14.31 -32.28
N ALA A 411 -16.81 14.32 -32.17
CA ALA A 411 -17.67 13.56 -33.06
C ALA A 411 -17.59 14.06 -34.50
N THR A 412 -17.62 15.38 -34.72
CA THR A 412 -17.42 15.96 -36.07
C THR A 412 -16.02 15.68 -36.62
N ALA A 413 -15.01 15.63 -35.75
CA ALA A 413 -13.64 15.32 -36.15
C ALA A 413 -13.42 13.86 -36.57
N LEU A 414 -14.38 12.95 -36.31
CA LEU A 414 -14.35 11.59 -36.88
C LEU A 414 -14.60 11.60 -38.40
N ASP A 415 -15.36 12.58 -38.90
CA ASP A 415 -15.67 12.71 -40.33
C ASP A 415 -14.66 13.62 -41.06
N ASP A 416 -14.15 14.66 -40.38
CA ASP A 416 -13.08 15.53 -40.90
C ASP A 416 -12.04 15.88 -39.82
N HIS A 417 -10.93 15.16 -39.85
CA HIS A 417 -9.83 15.32 -38.88
C HIS A 417 -9.05 16.63 -39.07
N THR A 418 -9.07 17.25 -40.27
CA THR A 418 -8.11 18.31 -40.63
C THR A 418 -8.35 19.61 -39.87
N LEU A 419 -9.61 19.92 -39.57
CA LEU A 419 -9.99 21.12 -38.82
C LEU A 419 -9.54 21.04 -37.35
N LEU A 420 -9.76 19.90 -36.70
CA LEU A 420 -9.36 19.69 -35.30
C LEU A 420 -7.83 19.70 -35.16
N GLU A 421 -7.11 19.05 -36.07
CA GLU A 421 -5.64 19.07 -36.11
C GLU A 421 -5.09 20.49 -36.29
N GLY A 422 -5.72 21.30 -37.16
CA GLY A 422 -5.36 22.70 -37.37
C GLY A 422 -5.57 23.57 -36.13
N GLU A 423 -6.67 23.37 -35.40
CA GLU A 423 -6.95 24.07 -34.15
C GLU A 423 -5.98 23.68 -33.02
N ILE A 424 -5.67 22.39 -32.89
CA ILE A 424 -4.69 21.89 -31.91
C ILE A 424 -3.31 22.46 -32.20
N ALA A 425 -2.84 22.39 -33.46
CA ALA A 425 -1.54 22.94 -33.85
C ALA A 425 -1.46 24.46 -33.65
N LYS A 426 -2.57 25.18 -33.84
CA LYS A 426 -2.64 26.62 -33.53
C LYS A 426 -2.51 26.88 -32.04
N ALA A 427 -3.27 26.17 -31.20
CA ALA A 427 -3.23 26.35 -29.75
C ALA A 427 -1.86 25.99 -29.14
N VAL A 428 -1.19 24.97 -29.67
CA VAL A 428 0.18 24.61 -29.26
C VAL A 428 1.18 25.70 -29.64
N ARG A 429 1.07 26.27 -30.86
CA ARG A 429 1.93 27.41 -31.25
C ARG A 429 1.72 28.61 -30.35
N ASP A 430 0.46 28.99 -30.10
CA ASP A 430 0.14 30.16 -29.28
C ASP A 430 0.64 29.97 -27.84
N ALA A 431 0.60 28.75 -27.28
CA ALA A 431 1.12 28.41 -25.95
C ALA A 431 2.65 28.32 -25.86
N VAL A 432 3.38 28.30 -26.99
CA VAL A 432 4.86 28.32 -27.03
C VAL A 432 5.41 29.75 -27.10
N PHE A 433 4.59 30.73 -27.47
CA PHE A 433 4.96 32.15 -27.60
C PHE A 433 4.40 33.06 -26.50
N GLU A 434 3.59 32.53 -25.57
CA GLU A 434 3.26 33.12 -24.26
C GLU A 434 4.22 32.64 -23.17
#